data_AF-A0A812Q268-F1
#
_entry.id   AF-A0A812Q268-F1
#
_cell.length_a   1.000
_cell.length_b   1.000
_cell.length_c   1.000
_cell.angle_alpha   90.00
_cell.angle_beta   90.00
_cell.angle_gamma   90.00
#
_symmetry.space_group_name_H-M   'P 1'
#
loop_
_entity.id
_entity.type
_entity.pdbx_description
1 polymer ?
#
loop_
_entity_poly.entity_id
_entity_poly.type
_entity_poly.pdbx_seq_one_letter_code
_entity_poly.pdbx_strand_id
1 'polypeptide(L)'
;MSENVEVVHLKDLTIVRLTGKLTKADYESFVPEVEKQIQEFGKLRLLVELHNFQGWTMGALWDDIKFDTKHWGDIKRLAIVGESKWEEGMAVFCKPFTSANVKYFDHTKLEDLSAMVEENPHDVRQFLDELYRSESRRVFATLVRLLGDFDLAEEAMHEAFTSAFEKWQQEGIPKNPRAWLVSTGRFKAIDTIRRRVRFDESLEDISRRLDDEKDQFAAIDDENIEDDRLRLTFTCCHPAISANAQVALTLREVCGLRTEEIASAFLTTPPTIAQRIVRGKQKIRDAGIPFEIPTVPQMPQRLDSVLSVIYL
;
A
#
# COMPACT_ATOMS: atom_id res chain seq x y z
N MET A 1 -2.26 44.09 -5.05
CA MET A 1 -2.92 42.92 -4.46
C MET A 1 -4.40 43.21 -4.50
N SER A 2 -5.20 42.33 -5.09
CA SER A 2 -6.66 42.47 -5.02
C SER A 2 -7.10 42.35 -3.56
N GLU A 3 -8.03 43.20 -3.13
CA GLU A 3 -8.63 43.09 -1.78
C GLU A 3 -9.56 41.87 -1.66
N ASN A 4 -9.96 41.26 -2.79
CA ASN A 4 -10.98 40.22 -2.84
C ASN A 4 -10.41 38.79 -2.88
N VAL A 5 -9.11 38.63 -3.13
CA VAL A 5 -8.48 37.31 -3.29
C VAL A 5 -7.18 37.24 -2.51
N GLU A 6 -7.11 36.27 -1.61
CA GLU A 6 -5.89 35.86 -0.92
C GLU A 6 -5.57 34.42 -1.31
N VAL A 7 -4.32 34.17 -1.71
CA VAL A 7 -3.85 32.81 -2.05
C VAL A 7 -2.70 32.43 -1.15
N VAL A 8 -2.80 31.26 -0.55
CA VAL A 8 -1.77 30.67 0.30
C VAL A 8 -1.40 29.30 -0.25
N HIS A 9 -0.10 29.04 -0.39
CA HIS A 9 0.43 27.77 -0.88
C HIS A 9 1.13 26.99 0.23
N LEU A 10 0.80 25.71 0.31
CA LEU A 10 1.38 24.74 1.23
C LEU A 10 1.69 23.45 0.44
N LYS A 11 2.86 23.38 -0.20
CA LYS A 11 3.21 22.33 -1.18
C LYS A 11 2.17 22.25 -2.31
N ASP A 12 1.56 21.08 -2.55
CA ASP A 12 0.51 20.83 -3.54
C ASP A 12 -0.88 21.36 -3.10
N LEU A 13 -1.02 21.85 -1.86
CA LEU A 13 -2.23 22.48 -1.39
C LEU A 13 -2.21 23.98 -1.69
N THR A 14 -3.21 24.42 -2.43
CA THR A 14 -3.49 25.84 -2.64
C THR A 14 -4.78 26.20 -1.93
N ILE A 15 -4.72 27.20 -1.05
CA ILE A 15 -5.87 27.77 -0.36
C ILE A 15 -6.19 29.11 -1.02
N VAL A 16 -7.39 29.25 -1.56
CA VAL A 16 -7.87 30.46 -2.20
C VAL A 16 -9.00 31.02 -1.34
N ARG A 17 -8.77 32.16 -0.69
CA ARG A 17 -9.81 32.88 0.04
C ARG A 17 -10.39 33.95 -0.85
N LEU A 18 -11.69 33.88 -1.08
CA LEU A 18 -12.46 34.77 -1.92
C LEU A 18 -13.40 35.58 -1.04
N THR A 19 -13.35 36.90 -1.16
CA THR A 19 -14.18 37.83 -0.39
C THR A 19 -14.94 38.77 -1.30
N GLY A 20 -16.20 39.06 -0.97
CA GLY A 20 -17.00 40.06 -1.69
C GLY A 20 -17.37 39.64 -3.11
N LYS A 21 -17.27 40.58 -4.06
CA LYS A 21 -17.68 40.36 -5.46
C LYS A 21 -16.46 40.29 -6.38
N LEU A 22 -16.27 39.15 -7.04
CA LEU A 22 -15.09 38.94 -7.88
C LEU A 22 -15.17 39.66 -9.23
N THR A 23 -14.06 40.26 -9.60
CA THR A 23 -13.83 41.03 -10.80
C THR A 23 -12.82 40.34 -11.72
N LYS A 24 -12.74 40.78 -12.97
CA LYS A 24 -11.75 40.25 -13.93
C LYS A 24 -10.30 40.46 -13.45
N ALA A 25 -10.03 41.59 -12.81
CA ALA A 25 -8.71 41.90 -12.26
C ALA A 25 -8.29 40.92 -11.15
N ASP A 26 -9.28 40.37 -10.42
CA ASP A 26 -9.04 39.39 -9.38
C ASP A 26 -8.50 38.08 -10.00
N TYR A 27 -9.14 37.59 -11.06
CA TYR A 27 -8.71 36.40 -11.81
C TYR A 27 -7.35 36.60 -12.48
N GLU A 28 -7.10 37.76 -13.08
CA GLU A 28 -5.79 38.09 -13.67
C GLU A 28 -4.66 38.04 -12.63
N SER A 29 -4.96 38.24 -11.35
CA SER A 29 -3.98 38.22 -10.28
C SER A 29 -3.69 36.82 -9.72
N PHE A 30 -4.71 35.96 -9.58
CA PHE A 30 -4.51 34.66 -8.91
C PHE A 30 -4.31 33.49 -9.88
N VAL A 31 -4.88 33.53 -11.09
CA VAL A 31 -4.76 32.43 -12.06
C VAL A 31 -3.29 32.12 -12.40
N PRO A 32 -2.41 33.10 -12.69
CA PRO A 32 -1.01 32.81 -12.98
C PRO A 32 -0.28 32.13 -11.82
N GLU A 33 -0.63 32.47 -10.57
CA GLU A 33 -0.02 31.89 -9.39
C GLU A 33 -0.44 30.42 -9.22
N VAL A 34 -1.73 30.11 -9.43
CA VAL A 34 -2.22 28.72 -9.40
C VAL A 34 -1.64 27.91 -10.56
N GLU A 35 -1.53 28.49 -11.76
CA GLU A 35 -0.89 27.83 -12.91
C GLU A 35 0.58 27.48 -12.62
N LYS A 36 1.31 28.36 -11.94
CA LYS A 36 2.69 28.11 -11.53
C LYS A 36 2.78 26.94 -10.56
N GLN A 37 1.84 26.83 -9.61
CA GLN A 37 1.77 25.68 -8.69
C GLN A 37 1.46 24.37 -9.42
N ILE A 38 0.56 24.38 -10.41
CA ILE A 38 0.27 23.22 -11.26
C ILE A 38 1.54 22.78 -12.01
N GLN A 39 2.32 23.73 -12.52
CA GLN A 39 3.59 23.42 -13.20
C GLN A 39 4.63 22.83 -12.24
N GLU A 40 4.67 23.27 -10.99
CA GLU A 40 5.64 22.84 -9.98
C GLU A 40 5.30 21.48 -9.36
N PHE A 41 4.03 21.23 -9.02
CA PHE A 41 3.59 20.05 -8.27
C PHE A 41 2.72 19.07 -9.08
N GLY A 42 2.41 19.41 -10.34
CA GLY A 42 1.49 18.64 -11.17
C GLY A 42 0.04 18.83 -10.72
N LYS A 43 -0.49 17.88 -9.95
CA LYS A 43 -1.90 17.94 -9.51
C LYS A 43 -2.04 18.61 -8.16
N LEU A 44 -2.96 19.56 -8.04
CA LEU A 44 -3.18 20.34 -6.83
C LEU A 44 -4.35 19.84 -5.98
N ARG A 45 -4.26 20.05 -4.68
CA ARG A 45 -5.40 20.10 -3.76
C ARG A 45 -5.83 21.55 -3.63
N LEU A 46 -7.10 21.84 -3.88
CA LEU A 46 -7.63 23.19 -3.84
C LEU A 46 -8.65 23.33 -2.70
N LEU A 47 -8.41 24.28 -1.80
CA LEU A 47 -9.37 24.70 -0.79
C LEU A 47 -9.84 26.10 -1.12
N VAL A 48 -11.12 26.27 -1.39
CA VAL A 48 -11.74 27.57 -1.68
C VAL A 48 -12.53 28.01 -0.47
N GLU A 49 -12.14 29.11 0.17
CA GLU A 49 -12.89 29.72 1.26
C GLU A 49 -13.65 30.95 0.76
N LEU A 50 -14.98 30.92 0.87
CA LEU A 50 -15.87 31.99 0.45
C LEU A 50 -16.30 32.80 1.67
N HIS A 51 -15.70 33.96 1.91
CA HIS A 51 -16.05 34.84 3.02
C HIS A 51 -16.92 36.00 2.53
N ASN A 52 -18.19 36.10 2.99
CA ASN A 52 -19.12 37.15 2.54
C ASN A 52 -19.18 37.27 1.01
N PHE A 53 -19.21 36.13 0.32
CA PHE A 53 -19.13 36.06 -1.12
C PHE A 53 -20.45 36.50 -1.77
N GLN A 54 -20.34 37.42 -2.73
CA GLN A 54 -21.47 38.08 -3.40
C GLN A 54 -21.59 37.69 -4.89
N GLY A 55 -20.79 36.72 -5.35
CA GLY A 55 -20.77 36.26 -6.73
C GLY A 55 -19.78 37.00 -7.62
N TRP A 56 -19.95 36.85 -8.92
CA TRP A 56 -19.05 37.38 -9.94
C TRP A 56 -19.64 38.59 -10.66
N THR A 57 -18.75 39.40 -11.22
CA THR A 57 -19.10 40.23 -12.38
C THR A 57 -19.22 39.37 -13.64
N MET A 58 -19.97 39.81 -14.64
CA MET A 58 -20.18 39.05 -15.89
C MET A 58 -18.85 38.67 -16.56
N GLY A 59 -17.83 39.54 -16.50
CA GLY A 59 -16.49 39.24 -17.00
C GLY A 59 -15.75 38.18 -16.18
N ALA A 60 -15.81 38.27 -14.86
CA ALA A 60 -15.16 37.30 -13.96
C ALA A 60 -15.76 35.90 -14.07
N LEU A 61 -17.08 35.78 -14.29
CA LEU A 61 -17.74 34.49 -14.50
C LEU A 61 -17.20 33.76 -15.75
N TRP A 62 -16.93 34.50 -16.82
CA TRP A 62 -16.34 33.93 -18.03
C TRP A 62 -14.89 33.46 -17.82
N ASP A 63 -14.13 34.16 -16.99
CA ASP A 63 -12.74 33.78 -16.70
C ASP A 63 -12.67 32.62 -15.69
N ASP A 64 -13.64 32.52 -14.77
CA ASP A 64 -13.85 31.36 -13.89
C ASP A 64 -14.11 30.08 -14.69
N ILE A 65 -15.07 30.12 -15.62
CA ILE A 65 -15.38 28.99 -16.49
C ILE A 65 -14.16 28.57 -17.31
N LYS A 66 -13.38 29.53 -17.85
CA LYS A 66 -12.17 29.21 -18.62
C LYS A 66 -11.11 28.54 -17.76
N PHE A 67 -10.90 29.03 -16.55
CA PHE A 67 -9.96 28.46 -15.60
C PHE A 67 -10.34 27.00 -15.29
N ASP A 68 -11.59 26.77 -14.91
CA ASP A 68 -12.09 25.44 -14.57
C ASP A 68 -12.00 24.47 -15.76
N THR A 69 -12.36 24.92 -16.96
CA THR A 69 -12.29 24.10 -18.18
C THR A 69 -10.83 23.76 -18.54
N LYS A 70 -9.89 24.69 -18.34
CA LYS A 70 -8.47 24.51 -18.66
C LYS A 70 -7.78 23.59 -17.65
N HIS A 71 -8.14 23.68 -16.37
CA HIS A 71 -7.45 23.00 -15.26
C HIS A 71 -8.21 21.81 -14.68
N TRP A 72 -9.30 21.38 -15.34
CA TRP A 72 -10.12 20.25 -14.95
C TRP A 72 -9.29 19.01 -14.52
N GLY A 73 -8.27 18.65 -15.30
CA GLY A 73 -7.42 17.47 -15.06
C GLY A 73 -6.34 17.64 -13.99
N ASP A 74 -6.09 18.89 -13.58
CA ASP A 74 -4.99 19.30 -12.73
C ASP A 74 -5.40 19.37 -11.25
N ILE A 75 -6.69 19.30 -10.93
CA ILE A 75 -7.19 19.36 -9.56
C ILE A 75 -7.49 17.94 -9.04
N LYS A 76 -6.75 17.49 -8.03
CA LYS A 76 -6.87 16.17 -7.38
C LYS A 76 -8.04 16.12 -6.40
N ARG A 77 -8.25 17.20 -5.63
CA ARG A 77 -9.35 17.36 -4.65
C ARG A 77 -9.74 18.83 -4.57
N LEU A 78 -11.03 19.09 -4.43
CA LEU A 78 -11.59 20.43 -4.26
C LEU A 78 -12.52 20.41 -3.04
N ALA A 79 -12.32 21.31 -2.08
CA ALA A 79 -13.41 21.68 -1.18
C ALA A 79 -13.67 23.17 -1.17
N ILE A 80 -14.92 23.46 -0.84
CA ILE A 80 -15.46 24.81 -0.79
C ILE A 80 -16.01 25.02 0.61
N VAL A 81 -15.57 26.06 1.28
CA VAL A 81 -16.07 26.49 2.59
C VAL A 81 -16.85 27.78 2.38
N GLY A 82 -18.10 27.84 2.83
CA GLY A 82 -18.92 29.03 2.58
C GLY A 82 -20.18 29.11 3.43
N GLU A 83 -21.00 30.13 3.14
CA GLU A 83 -22.38 30.23 3.64
C GLU A 83 -23.32 29.28 2.91
N SER A 84 -24.15 28.51 3.64
CA SER A 84 -24.96 27.39 3.12
C SER A 84 -25.87 27.76 1.94
N LYS A 85 -26.23 29.04 1.76
CA LYS A 85 -26.98 29.54 0.59
C LYS A 85 -26.27 29.28 -0.76
N TRP A 86 -24.96 29.05 -0.74
CA TRP A 86 -24.14 28.73 -1.90
C TRP A 86 -23.86 27.23 -2.06
N GLU A 87 -24.26 26.38 -1.10
CA GLU A 87 -23.95 24.94 -1.07
C GLU A 87 -24.50 24.19 -2.30
N GLU A 88 -25.81 24.25 -2.53
CA GLU A 88 -26.44 23.57 -3.68
C GLU A 88 -26.03 24.21 -5.01
N GLY A 89 -25.91 25.54 -5.06
CA GLY A 89 -25.57 26.28 -6.28
C GLY A 89 -24.13 26.03 -6.74
N MET A 90 -23.16 26.04 -5.83
CA MET A 90 -21.74 25.87 -6.15
C MET A 90 -21.37 24.42 -6.43
N ALA A 91 -21.89 23.46 -5.65
CA ALA A 91 -21.62 22.06 -5.90
C ALA A 91 -22.17 21.62 -7.28
N VAL A 92 -23.35 22.11 -7.67
CA VAL A 92 -23.94 21.88 -8.99
C VAL A 92 -23.23 22.68 -10.08
N PHE A 93 -22.76 23.89 -9.80
CA PHE A 93 -22.00 24.70 -10.74
C PHE A 93 -20.63 24.10 -11.06
N CYS A 94 -19.90 23.54 -10.09
CA CYS A 94 -18.57 22.96 -10.30
C CYS A 94 -18.62 21.53 -10.88
N LYS A 95 -19.70 20.76 -10.64
CA LYS A 95 -19.85 19.36 -11.10
C LYS A 95 -19.65 19.12 -12.61
N PRO A 96 -20.06 20.02 -13.53
CA PRO A 96 -19.82 19.92 -14.96
C PRO A 96 -18.40 20.33 -15.38
N PHE A 97 -17.55 20.80 -14.46
CA PHE A 97 -16.23 21.35 -14.76
C PHE A 97 -15.08 20.70 -13.97
N THR A 98 -15.36 19.74 -13.08
CA THR A 98 -14.32 18.95 -12.39
C THR A 98 -14.74 17.50 -12.14
N SER A 99 -13.79 16.57 -12.31
CA SER A 99 -13.93 15.17 -11.87
C SER A 99 -13.60 14.97 -10.39
N ALA A 100 -13.22 16.03 -9.69
CA ALA A 100 -12.79 15.97 -8.29
C ALA A 100 -13.97 15.67 -7.36
N ASN A 101 -13.68 14.99 -6.25
CA ASN A 101 -14.64 14.83 -5.16
C ASN A 101 -14.84 16.19 -4.48
N VAL A 102 -15.90 16.90 -4.86
CA VAL A 102 -16.28 18.20 -4.30
C VAL A 102 -16.98 17.98 -2.97
N LYS A 103 -16.42 18.53 -1.89
CA LYS A 103 -17.08 18.59 -0.59
C LYS A 103 -17.31 20.04 -0.17
N TYR A 104 -18.49 20.29 0.37
CA TYR A 104 -18.85 21.58 0.93
C TYR A 104 -18.80 21.53 2.45
N PHE A 105 -18.29 22.60 3.07
CA PHE A 105 -18.24 22.73 4.53
C PHE A 105 -18.81 24.08 4.96
N ASP A 106 -19.58 24.06 6.05
CA ASP A 106 -20.02 25.27 6.75
C ASP A 106 -18.83 25.87 7.53
N HIS A 107 -18.71 27.20 7.59
CA HIS A 107 -17.67 27.92 8.35
C HIS A 107 -17.57 27.51 9.82
N THR A 108 -18.60 26.90 10.39
CA THR A 108 -18.65 26.42 11.78
C THR A 108 -17.97 25.06 12.00
N LYS A 109 -17.61 24.33 10.93
CA LYS A 109 -16.97 23.00 10.99
C LYS A 109 -15.52 23.02 10.49
N LEU A 110 -14.74 23.97 10.97
CA LEU A 110 -13.30 24.07 10.66
C LEU A 110 -12.51 22.80 11.07
N GLU A 111 -13.02 22.00 12.02
CA GLU A 111 -12.40 20.74 12.44
C GLU A 111 -12.37 19.69 11.31
N ASP A 112 -13.37 19.70 10.40
CA ASP A 112 -13.44 18.77 9.26
C ASP A 112 -12.47 19.15 8.11
N LEU A 113 -11.95 20.39 8.11
CA LEU A 113 -10.95 20.85 7.13
C LEU A 113 -9.56 20.27 7.39
N SER A 114 -9.29 19.85 8.63
CA SER A 114 -8.03 19.16 8.99
C SER A 114 -7.79 17.95 8.10
N ALA A 115 -8.84 17.16 7.82
CA ALA A 115 -8.80 15.99 6.94
C ALA A 115 -8.45 16.31 5.46
N MET A 116 -8.46 17.58 5.06
CA MET A 116 -8.14 18.02 3.71
C MET A 116 -6.81 18.80 3.61
N VAL A 117 -6.50 19.57 4.66
CA VAL A 117 -5.25 20.34 4.82
C VAL A 117 -4.10 19.43 5.17
N GLU A 118 -4.33 18.44 6.02
CA GLU A 118 -3.37 17.37 6.25
C GLU A 118 -3.30 16.56 4.94
N GLU A 119 -2.13 16.59 4.26
CA GLU A 119 -1.66 15.32 3.70
C GLU A 119 -1.87 14.34 4.86
N ASN A 120 -2.43 13.17 4.65
CA ASN A 120 -2.27 12.15 5.65
C ASN A 120 -0.96 11.40 5.32
N PRO A 121 0.25 11.83 5.77
CA PRO A 121 1.32 10.88 6.05
C PRO A 121 0.87 9.81 7.05
N HIS A 122 -0.23 10.06 7.77
CA HIS A 122 -0.96 9.06 8.56
C HIS A 122 -1.67 7.99 7.70
N ASP A 123 -1.93 8.21 6.40
CA ASP A 123 -2.56 7.24 5.49
C ASP A 123 -1.54 6.18 5.04
N VAL A 124 -0.30 6.56 4.65
CA VAL A 124 0.69 5.55 4.24
C VAL A 124 1.11 4.64 5.40
N ARG A 125 1.29 5.19 6.61
CA ARG A 125 1.63 4.37 7.79
C ARG A 125 0.48 3.46 8.20
N GLN A 126 -0.73 4.00 8.30
CA GLN A 126 -1.92 3.22 8.63
C GLN A 126 -2.19 2.15 7.56
N PHE A 127 -2.11 2.53 6.29
CA PHE A 127 -2.23 1.62 5.15
C PHE A 127 -1.17 0.52 5.20
N LEU A 128 0.09 0.85 5.49
CA LEU A 128 1.16 -0.15 5.64
C LEU A 128 0.91 -1.07 6.83
N ASP A 129 0.42 -0.56 7.95
CA ASP A 129 0.07 -1.38 9.11
C ASP A 129 -1.09 -2.34 8.79
N GLU A 130 -2.13 -1.86 8.11
CA GLU A 130 -3.26 -2.66 7.64
C GLU A 130 -2.81 -3.70 6.60
N LEU A 131 -2.00 -3.28 5.62
CA LEU A 131 -1.42 -4.15 4.60
C LEU A 131 -0.50 -5.20 5.20
N TYR A 132 0.31 -4.85 6.19
CA TYR A 132 1.17 -5.81 6.87
C TYR A 132 0.32 -6.86 7.61
N ARG A 133 -0.71 -6.44 8.34
CA ARG A 133 -1.61 -7.36 9.07
C ARG A 133 -2.40 -8.28 8.13
N SER A 134 -2.81 -7.79 6.97
CA SER A 134 -3.67 -8.52 6.02
C SER A 134 -2.89 -9.36 5.00
N GLU A 135 -1.77 -8.85 4.48
CA GLU A 135 -1.10 -9.38 3.30
C GLU A 135 0.34 -9.89 3.55
N SER A 136 0.95 -9.64 4.73
CA SER A 136 2.34 -10.07 5.00
C SER A 136 2.54 -11.58 4.77
N ARG A 137 1.62 -12.42 5.25
CA ARG A 137 1.72 -13.88 5.07
C ARG A 137 1.53 -14.33 3.61
N ARG A 138 0.79 -13.57 2.80
CA ARG A 138 0.65 -13.81 1.36
C ARG A 138 1.94 -13.46 0.63
N VAL A 139 2.50 -12.28 0.90
CA VAL A 139 3.81 -11.86 0.37
C VAL A 139 4.90 -12.87 0.77
N PHE A 140 4.93 -13.28 2.03
CA PHE A 140 5.85 -14.28 2.55
C PHE A 140 5.74 -15.61 1.79
N ALA A 141 4.53 -16.17 1.63
CA ALA A 141 4.33 -17.45 0.95
C ALA A 141 4.84 -17.41 -0.51
N THR A 142 4.58 -16.32 -1.23
CA THR A 142 5.11 -16.13 -2.59
C THR A 142 6.64 -16.04 -2.58
N LEU A 143 7.23 -15.27 -1.65
CA LEU A 143 8.69 -15.18 -1.53
C LEU A 143 9.33 -16.53 -1.17
N VAL A 144 8.69 -17.34 -0.32
CA VAL A 144 9.15 -18.69 0.01
C VAL A 144 9.16 -19.58 -1.25
N ARG A 145 8.11 -19.54 -2.07
CA ARG A 145 8.07 -20.29 -3.34
C ARG A 145 9.20 -19.89 -4.28
N LEU A 146 9.45 -18.59 -4.40
CA LEU A 146 10.46 -18.03 -5.31
C LEU A 146 11.90 -18.28 -4.82
N LEU A 147 12.12 -18.17 -3.52
CA LEU A 147 13.46 -18.21 -2.92
C LEU A 147 13.85 -19.61 -2.45
N GLY A 148 12.87 -20.48 -2.17
CA GLY A 148 13.08 -21.83 -1.67
C GLY A 148 13.56 -21.91 -0.22
N ASP A 149 13.69 -20.79 0.48
CA ASP A 149 14.17 -20.71 1.86
C ASP A 149 13.29 -19.76 2.70
N PHE A 150 12.85 -20.26 3.86
CA PHE A 150 11.95 -19.54 4.77
C PHE A 150 12.61 -18.33 5.42
N ASP A 151 13.87 -18.48 5.84
CA ASP A 151 14.57 -17.45 6.60
C ASP A 151 14.97 -16.31 5.66
N LEU A 152 15.41 -16.64 4.45
CA LEU A 152 15.67 -15.65 3.39
C LEU A 152 14.37 -14.93 2.96
N ALA A 153 13.25 -15.65 2.86
CA ALA A 153 11.96 -15.05 2.51
C ALA A 153 11.43 -14.11 3.60
N GLU A 154 11.61 -14.45 4.89
CA GLU A 154 11.21 -13.60 6.02
C GLU A 154 12.03 -12.30 6.02
N GLU A 155 13.35 -12.40 5.88
CA GLU A 155 14.26 -11.25 5.74
C GLU A 155 13.87 -10.37 4.55
N ALA A 156 13.67 -10.97 3.37
CA ALA A 156 13.26 -10.28 2.15
C ALA A 156 11.91 -9.55 2.28
N MET A 157 10.92 -10.18 2.91
CA MET A 157 9.63 -9.56 3.18
C MET A 157 9.79 -8.32 4.07
N HIS A 158 10.53 -8.43 5.17
CA HIS A 158 10.76 -7.31 6.08
C HIS A 158 11.50 -6.15 5.40
N GLU A 159 12.51 -6.44 4.57
CA GLU A 159 13.20 -5.42 3.78
C GLU A 159 12.27 -4.75 2.75
N ALA A 160 11.33 -5.51 2.17
CA ALA A 160 10.34 -4.96 1.24
C ALA A 160 9.38 -3.98 1.94
N PHE A 161 8.83 -4.35 3.10
CA PHE A 161 7.99 -3.46 3.89
C PHE A 161 8.75 -2.24 4.40
N THR A 162 10.02 -2.39 4.77
CA THR A 162 10.89 -1.27 5.13
C THR A 162 11.07 -0.32 3.95
N SER A 163 11.34 -0.86 2.76
CA SER A 163 11.47 -0.07 1.53
C SER A 163 10.16 0.61 1.13
N ALA A 164 9.01 -0.04 1.37
CA ALA A 164 7.69 0.54 1.14
C ALA A 164 7.45 1.75 2.06
N PHE A 165 7.81 1.63 3.34
CA PHE A 165 7.71 2.73 4.30
C PHE A 165 8.53 3.96 3.86
N GLU A 166 9.75 3.76 3.36
CA GLU A 166 10.61 4.85 2.89
C GLU A 166 10.10 5.47 1.58
N LYS A 167 9.74 4.63 0.60
CA LYS A 167 9.42 5.09 -0.76
C LYS A 167 7.99 5.60 -0.92
N TRP A 168 7.00 4.93 -0.33
CA TRP A 168 5.60 5.30 -0.56
C TRP A 168 5.24 6.60 0.15
N GLN A 169 6.02 7.02 1.16
CA GLN A 169 5.89 8.36 1.74
C GLN A 169 6.23 9.48 0.76
N GLN A 170 7.12 9.24 -0.21
CA GLN A 170 7.58 10.24 -1.17
C GLN A 170 6.88 10.09 -2.53
N GLU A 171 6.72 8.85 -2.98
CA GLU A 171 6.25 8.52 -4.34
C GLU A 171 4.76 8.13 -4.37
N GLY A 172 4.14 7.92 -3.21
CA GLY A 172 2.78 7.43 -3.06
C GLY A 172 2.67 5.90 -3.12
N ILE A 173 1.47 5.39 -2.78
CA ILE A 173 1.19 3.95 -2.77
C ILE A 173 0.99 3.47 -4.22
N PRO A 174 1.70 2.41 -4.66
CA PRO A 174 1.54 1.87 -6.01
C PRO A 174 0.15 1.24 -6.21
N LYS A 175 -0.32 1.16 -7.46
CA LYS A 175 -1.64 0.58 -7.79
C LYS A 175 -1.81 -0.87 -7.32
N ASN A 176 -0.72 -1.63 -7.28
CA ASN A 176 -0.72 -3.02 -6.81
C ASN A 176 0.36 -3.24 -5.73
N PRO A 177 0.07 -2.89 -4.46
CA PRO A 177 1.02 -2.88 -3.35
C PRO A 177 1.67 -4.23 -3.09
N ARG A 178 0.90 -5.32 -3.20
CA ARG A 178 1.40 -6.67 -2.93
C ARG A 178 2.41 -7.13 -3.97
N ALA A 179 2.11 -6.96 -5.26
CA ALA A 179 3.03 -7.29 -6.34
C ALA A 179 4.32 -6.48 -6.24
N TRP A 180 4.22 -5.22 -5.82
CA TRP A 180 5.38 -4.37 -5.54
C TRP A 180 6.23 -4.92 -4.38
N LEU A 181 5.60 -5.37 -3.28
CA LEU A 181 6.31 -5.96 -2.13
C LEU A 181 7.03 -7.26 -2.49
N VAL A 182 6.38 -8.16 -3.24
CA VAL A 182 6.99 -9.41 -3.72
C VAL A 182 8.19 -9.11 -4.62
N SER A 183 8.02 -8.21 -5.59
CA SER A 183 9.10 -7.80 -6.50
C SER A 183 10.27 -7.19 -5.75
N THR A 184 9.99 -6.25 -4.86
CA THR A 184 11.02 -5.60 -4.02
C THR A 184 11.72 -6.61 -3.14
N GLY A 185 10.99 -7.50 -2.46
CA GLY A 185 11.56 -8.55 -1.61
C GLY A 185 12.50 -9.47 -2.39
N ARG A 186 12.11 -9.89 -3.59
CA ARG A 186 12.98 -10.70 -4.46
C ARG A 186 14.28 -9.95 -4.80
N PHE A 187 14.21 -8.69 -5.21
CA PHE A 187 15.42 -7.91 -5.50
C PHE A 187 16.33 -7.77 -4.27
N LYS A 188 15.75 -7.51 -3.10
CA LYS A 188 16.47 -7.46 -1.83
C LYS A 188 17.13 -8.80 -1.49
N ALA A 189 16.44 -9.91 -1.70
CA ALA A 189 16.98 -11.25 -1.51
C ALA A 189 18.16 -11.53 -2.45
N ILE A 190 18.05 -11.16 -3.74
CA ILE A 190 19.15 -11.28 -4.72
C ILE A 190 20.36 -10.46 -4.27
N ASP A 191 20.15 -9.23 -3.82
CA ASP A 191 21.23 -8.36 -3.33
C ASP A 191 21.90 -8.95 -2.09
N THR A 192 21.13 -9.54 -1.18
CA THR A 192 21.64 -10.24 0.01
C THR A 192 22.41 -11.51 -0.36
N ILE A 193 21.89 -12.33 -1.29
CA ILE A 193 22.58 -13.50 -1.82
C ILE A 193 23.90 -13.08 -2.46
N ARG A 194 23.91 -12.09 -3.35
CA ARG A 194 25.13 -11.61 -4.02
C ARG A 194 26.18 -11.11 -3.03
N ARG A 195 25.75 -10.45 -1.95
CA ARG A 195 26.64 -10.06 -0.85
C ARG A 195 27.21 -11.29 -0.11
N ARG A 196 26.41 -12.34 0.10
CA ARG A 196 26.83 -13.58 0.79
C ARG A 196 27.65 -14.52 -0.10
N VAL A 197 27.42 -14.57 -1.42
CA VAL A 197 28.19 -15.39 -2.39
C VAL A 197 29.67 -14.97 -2.43
N ARG A 198 29.98 -13.69 -2.14
CA ARG A 198 31.37 -13.26 -1.93
C ARG A 198 32.05 -13.94 -0.73
N PHE A 199 31.30 -14.64 0.11
CA PHE A 199 31.76 -15.33 1.31
C PHE A 199 31.42 -16.85 1.33
N ASP A 200 30.51 -17.34 0.48
CA ASP A 200 30.04 -18.75 0.46
C ASP A 200 29.58 -19.19 -0.95
N GLU A 201 30.29 -20.16 -1.56
CA GLU A 201 30.03 -20.67 -2.92
C GLU A 201 28.69 -21.42 -3.06
N SER A 202 28.09 -21.90 -1.96
CA SER A 202 26.85 -22.71 -1.99
C SER A 202 25.59 -21.94 -2.42
N LEU A 203 25.66 -20.60 -2.51
CA LEU A 203 24.53 -19.73 -2.83
C LEU A 203 24.41 -19.39 -4.33
N GLU A 204 25.34 -19.85 -5.18
CA GLU A 204 25.34 -19.55 -6.62
C GLU A 204 24.09 -20.07 -7.35
N ASP A 205 23.62 -21.27 -7.03
CA ASP A 205 22.48 -21.89 -7.70
C ASP A 205 21.16 -21.12 -7.45
N ILE A 206 21.01 -20.53 -6.26
CA ILE A 206 19.86 -19.67 -5.94
C ILE A 206 19.92 -18.39 -6.77
N SER A 207 21.11 -17.77 -6.90
CA SER A 207 21.27 -16.58 -7.73
C SER A 207 20.95 -16.84 -9.20
N ARG A 208 21.34 -17.99 -9.76
CA ARG A 208 21.06 -18.34 -11.16
C ARG A 208 19.56 -18.55 -11.41
N ARG A 209 18.87 -19.32 -10.56
CA ARG A 209 17.40 -19.51 -10.65
C ARG A 209 16.66 -18.17 -10.59
N LEU A 210 17.11 -17.26 -9.72
CA LEU A 210 16.54 -15.94 -9.60
C LEU A 210 16.84 -15.02 -10.79
N ASP A 211 17.89 -15.26 -11.58
CA ASP A 211 18.10 -14.51 -12.82
C ASP A 211 17.27 -15.10 -13.98
N ASP A 212 17.10 -16.44 -14.04
CA ASP A 212 16.30 -17.14 -15.06
C ASP A 212 14.79 -16.84 -14.96
N GLU A 213 14.27 -16.64 -13.75
CA GLU A 213 12.87 -16.30 -13.53
C GLU A 213 12.55 -14.81 -13.76
N LYS A 214 13.44 -13.98 -14.34
CA LYS A 214 13.12 -12.55 -14.59
C LYS A 214 11.94 -12.35 -15.55
N ASP A 215 11.73 -13.28 -16.49
CA ASP A 215 10.72 -13.15 -17.55
C ASP A 215 9.32 -13.63 -17.15
N GLN A 216 9.17 -14.40 -16.06
CA GLN A 216 7.86 -14.95 -15.62
C GLN A 216 7.00 -13.96 -14.81
N PHE A 217 7.49 -12.75 -14.54
CA PHE A 217 6.95 -11.86 -13.50
C PHE A 217 5.92 -10.83 -14.00
N ALA A 218 5.69 -10.75 -15.31
CA ALA A 218 4.61 -9.93 -15.85
C ALA A 218 3.21 -10.49 -15.51
N ALA A 219 3.12 -11.69 -14.94
CA ALA A 219 1.88 -12.43 -14.72
C ALA A 219 1.67 -12.89 -13.26
N ILE A 220 2.29 -12.25 -12.26
CA ILE A 220 1.86 -12.46 -10.87
C ILE A 220 0.52 -11.73 -10.69
N ASP A 221 -0.57 -12.42 -11.01
CA ASP A 221 -1.93 -12.00 -10.71
C ASP A 221 -2.33 -12.39 -9.27
N ASP A 222 -3.51 -11.93 -8.85
CA ASP A 222 -4.02 -12.15 -7.52
C ASP A 222 -4.34 -13.63 -7.23
N GLU A 223 -4.71 -14.40 -8.26
CA GLU A 223 -5.07 -15.81 -8.16
C GLU A 223 -3.86 -16.70 -7.86
N ASN A 224 -2.72 -16.47 -8.53
CA ASN A 224 -1.49 -17.24 -8.29
C ASN A 224 -0.96 -17.08 -6.85
N ILE A 225 -1.25 -15.95 -6.19
CA ILE A 225 -0.82 -15.69 -4.80
C ILE A 225 -1.75 -16.36 -3.77
N GLU A 226 -3.04 -16.52 -4.06
CA GLU A 226 -3.92 -17.31 -3.17
C GLU A 226 -3.47 -18.77 -3.08
N ASP A 227 -3.06 -19.33 -4.21
CA ASP A 227 -2.51 -20.67 -4.28
C ASP A 227 -1.20 -20.83 -3.49
N ASP A 228 -0.39 -19.77 -3.36
CA ASP A 228 0.89 -19.83 -2.63
C ASP A 228 0.71 -20.12 -1.13
N ARG A 229 -0.35 -19.60 -0.50
CA ARG A 229 -0.64 -19.93 0.90
C ARG A 229 -1.06 -21.38 1.08
N LEU A 230 -1.82 -21.91 0.12
CA LEU A 230 -2.23 -23.31 0.13
C LEU A 230 -1.02 -24.23 -0.09
N ARG A 231 -0.16 -23.90 -1.07
CA ARG A 231 1.13 -24.58 -1.30
C ARG A 231 1.96 -24.62 -0.02
N LEU A 232 2.14 -23.47 0.63
CA LEU A 232 2.91 -23.37 1.88
C LEU A 232 2.33 -24.26 2.99
N THR A 233 1.00 -24.28 3.13
CA THR A 233 0.30 -25.14 4.10
C THR A 233 0.61 -26.62 3.86
N PHE A 234 0.55 -27.08 2.61
CA PHE A 234 0.89 -28.46 2.25
C PHE A 234 2.38 -28.78 2.43
N THR A 235 3.27 -27.82 2.17
CA THR A 235 4.71 -27.97 2.43
C THR A 235 4.98 -28.12 3.93
N CYS A 236 4.36 -27.30 4.78
CA CYS A 236 4.47 -27.42 6.24
C CYS A 236 3.88 -28.75 6.76
N CYS A 237 2.87 -29.29 6.10
CA CYS A 237 2.21 -30.55 6.45
C CYS A 237 2.82 -31.79 5.77
N HIS A 238 4.06 -31.70 5.26
CA HIS A 238 4.70 -32.83 4.61
C HIS A 238 4.97 -33.99 5.61
N PRO A 239 4.71 -35.27 5.26
CA PRO A 239 4.87 -36.41 6.18
C PRO A 239 6.30 -36.66 6.66
N ALA A 240 7.30 -36.07 5.98
CA ALA A 240 8.70 -36.10 6.43
C ALA A 240 8.94 -35.26 7.70
N ILE A 241 7.97 -34.44 8.11
CA ILE A 241 8.00 -33.55 9.27
C ILE A 241 7.09 -34.17 10.34
N SER A 242 7.54 -34.24 11.60
CA SER A 242 6.71 -34.76 12.69
C SER A 242 5.43 -33.93 12.88
N ALA A 243 4.30 -34.55 13.21
CA ALA A 243 3.01 -33.87 13.40
C ALA A 243 3.08 -32.63 14.30
N ASN A 244 3.74 -32.73 15.45
CA ASN A 244 3.95 -31.60 16.37
C ASN A 244 4.71 -30.42 15.73
N ALA A 245 5.62 -30.70 14.81
CA ALA A 245 6.36 -29.68 14.07
C ALA A 245 5.58 -29.15 12.87
N GLN A 246 4.77 -29.97 12.21
CA GLN A 246 3.85 -29.53 11.15
C GLN A 246 2.90 -28.46 11.68
N VAL A 247 2.23 -28.74 12.79
CA VAL A 247 1.29 -27.78 13.42
C VAL A 247 2.01 -26.50 13.85
N ALA A 248 3.15 -26.61 14.53
CA ALA A 248 3.92 -25.45 14.97
C ALA A 248 4.44 -24.61 13.78
N LEU A 249 4.89 -25.24 12.69
CA LEU A 249 5.29 -24.54 11.47
C LEU A 249 4.12 -23.81 10.85
N THR A 250 2.98 -24.49 10.65
CA THR A 250 1.85 -23.87 9.96
C THR A 250 1.30 -22.68 10.75
N LEU A 251 1.19 -22.79 12.09
CA LEU A 251 0.79 -21.67 12.94
C LEU A 251 1.75 -20.48 12.84
N ARG A 252 3.07 -20.74 12.80
CA ARG A 252 4.07 -19.67 12.69
C ARG A 252 4.10 -19.05 11.29
N GLU A 253 4.29 -19.89 10.28
CA GLU A 253 4.69 -19.48 8.94
C GLU A 253 3.46 -19.07 8.10
N VAL A 254 2.35 -19.79 8.22
CA VAL A 254 1.11 -19.53 7.47
C VAL A 254 0.17 -18.60 8.22
N CYS A 255 -0.04 -18.86 9.52
CA CYS A 255 -0.99 -18.08 10.33
C CYS A 255 -0.37 -16.84 10.99
N GLY A 256 0.96 -16.76 11.06
CA GLY A 256 1.67 -15.59 11.59
C GLY A 256 1.68 -15.45 13.11
N LEU A 257 1.40 -16.53 13.86
CA LEU A 257 1.43 -16.50 15.32
C LEU A 257 2.86 -16.34 15.85
N ARG A 258 2.98 -15.62 16.97
CA ARG A 258 4.25 -15.47 17.68
C ARG A 258 4.62 -16.77 18.39
N THR A 259 5.92 -16.98 18.59
CA THR A 259 6.46 -18.20 19.22
C THR A 259 5.86 -18.41 20.61
N GLU A 260 5.62 -17.32 21.35
CA GLU A 260 5.01 -17.30 22.67
C GLU A 260 3.55 -17.73 22.64
N GLU A 261 2.80 -17.30 21.63
CA GLU A 261 1.39 -17.66 21.45
C GLU A 261 1.25 -19.15 21.13
N ILE A 262 2.14 -19.65 20.25
CA ILE A 262 2.21 -21.08 19.92
C ILE A 262 2.63 -21.88 21.16
N ALA A 263 3.62 -21.41 21.92
CA ALA A 263 4.06 -22.09 23.15
C ALA A 263 2.93 -22.22 24.18
N SER A 264 2.13 -21.16 24.32
CA SER A 264 0.91 -21.17 25.15
C SER A 264 -0.08 -22.23 24.68
N ALA A 265 -0.38 -22.28 23.37
CA ALA A 265 -1.30 -23.27 22.79
C ALA A 265 -0.81 -24.72 22.96
N PHE A 266 0.51 -24.94 22.91
CA PHE A 266 1.14 -26.24 23.11
C PHE A 266 1.44 -26.59 24.57
N LEU A 267 1.12 -25.70 25.52
CA LEU A 267 1.45 -25.84 26.95
C LEU A 267 2.94 -26.18 27.16
N THR A 268 3.82 -25.50 26.43
CA THR A 268 5.27 -25.70 26.48
C THR A 268 6.03 -24.37 26.50
N THR A 269 7.36 -24.41 26.47
CA THR A 269 8.18 -23.20 26.55
C THR A 269 8.45 -22.58 25.17
N PRO A 270 8.58 -21.24 25.06
CA PRO A 270 8.95 -20.60 23.78
C PRO A 270 10.24 -21.14 23.15
N PRO A 271 11.32 -21.44 23.90
CA PRO A 271 12.51 -22.08 23.34
C PRO A 271 12.23 -23.47 22.72
N THR A 272 11.36 -24.27 23.33
CA THR A 272 10.96 -25.58 22.79
C THR A 272 10.24 -25.45 21.45
N ILE A 273 9.34 -24.47 21.32
CA ILE A 273 8.65 -24.18 20.05
C ILE A 273 9.61 -23.62 19.01
N ALA A 274 10.46 -22.66 19.37
CA ALA A 274 11.45 -22.09 18.47
C ALA A 274 12.34 -23.18 17.86
N GLN A 275 12.90 -24.07 18.70
CA GLN A 275 13.73 -25.17 18.22
C GLN A 275 12.94 -26.15 17.33
N ARG A 276 11.67 -26.39 17.65
CA ARG A 276 10.79 -27.23 16.83
C ARG A 276 10.56 -26.64 15.44
N ILE A 277 10.31 -25.34 15.35
CA ILE A 277 10.13 -24.62 14.09
C ILE A 277 11.42 -24.67 13.26
N VAL A 278 12.58 -24.37 13.87
CA VAL A 278 13.88 -24.42 13.19
C VAL A 278 14.14 -25.81 12.61
N ARG A 279 13.91 -26.88 13.37
CA ARG A 279 14.09 -28.26 12.89
C ARG A 279 13.14 -28.61 11.76
N GLY A 280 11.90 -28.11 11.78
CA GLY A 280 10.94 -28.31 10.70
C GLY A 280 11.36 -27.61 9.41
N LYS A 281 11.79 -26.33 9.49
CA LYS A 281 12.38 -25.59 8.35
C LYS A 281 13.61 -26.32 7.78
N GLN A 282 14.51 -26.78 8.65
CA GLN A 282 15.69 -27.54 8.23
C GLN A 282 15.29 -28.85 7.52
N LYS A 283 14.27 -29.56 8.02
CA LYS A 283 13.79 -30.79 7.40
C LYS A 283 13.19 -30.56 6.01
N ILE A 284 12.52 -29.42 5.79
CA ILE A 284 12.01 -29.02 4.47
C ILE A 284 13.18 -28.85 3.49
N ARG A 285 14.22 -28.13 3.90
CA ARG A 285 15.42 -27.91 3.10
C ARG A 285 16.18 -29.21 2.81
N ASP A 286 16.53 -29.97 3.85
CA ASP A 286 17.34 -31.18 3.73
C ASP A 286 16.67 -32.27 2.88
N ALA A 287 15.33 -32.35 2.94
CA ALA A 287 14.57 -33.33 2.17
C ALA A 287 14.16 -32.82 0.78
N GLY A 288 14.50 -31.58 0.42
CA GLY A 288 14.15 -30.98 -0.87
C GLY A 288 12.63 -30.97 -1.14
N ILE A 289 11.83 -30.70 -0.10
CA ILE A 289 10.36 -30.77 -0.23
C ILE A 289 9.87 -29.67 -1.18
N PRO A 290 9.15 -30.00 -2.27
CA PRO A 290 8.71 -29.00 -3.24
C PRO A 290 7.62 -28.09 -2.67
N PHE A 291 7.65 -26.81 -3.09
CA PHE A 291 6.63 -25.80 -2.79
C PHE A 291 5.47 -25.90 -3.79
N GLU A 292 4.71 -26.98 -3.69
CA GLU A 292 3.60 -27.28 -4.59
C GLU A 292 2.40 -27.88 -3.86
N ILE A 293 1.23 -27.73 -4.48
CA ILE A 293 0.03 -28.47 -4.06
C ILE A 293 0.27 -29.93 -4.46
N PRO A 294 0.14 -30.90 -3.53
CA PRO A 294 0.33 -32.30 -3.83
C PRO A 294 -0.65 -32.76 -4.91
N THR A 295 -0.20 -33.70 -5.74
CA THR A 295 -1.09 -34.39 -6.69
C THR A 295 -2.17 -35.18 -5.94
N VAL A 296 -3.29 -35.48 -6.62
CA VAL A 296 -4.43 -36.23 -6.03
C VAL A 296 -3.99 -37.50 -5.28
N PRO A 297 -3.06 -38.33 -5.78
CA PRO A 297 -2.58 -39.52 -5.06
C PRO A 297 -1.78 -39.21 -3.79
N GLN A 298 -1.13 -38.04 -3.71
CA GLN A 298 -0.33 -37.60 -2.56
C GLN A 298 -1.16 -36.86 -1.51
N MET A 299 -2.35 -36.34 -1.88
CA MET A 299 -3.22 -35.58 -0.98
C MET A 299 -3.59 -36.31 0.32
N PRO A 300 -4.01 -37.60 0.32
CA PRO A 300 -4.47 -38.26 1.55
C PRO A 300 -3.43 -38.25 2.68
N GLN A 301 -2.15 -38.37 2.32
CA GLN A 301 -1.04 -38.38 3.31
C GLN A 301 -0.78 -37.01 3.94
N ARG A 302 -1.24 -35.92 3.31
CA ARG A 302 -1.04 -34.54 3.80
C ARG A 302 -2.33 -33.92 4.33
N LEU A 303 -3.49 -34.37 3.85
CA LEU A 303 -4.79 -33.78 4.15
C LEU A 303 -5.16 -33.90 5.63
N ASP A 304 -4.89 -35.03 6.28
CA ASP A 304 -5.19 -35.21 7.71
C ASP A 304 -4.44 -34.19 8.59
N SER A 305 -3.16 -33.93 8.27
CA SER A 305 -2.36 -32.91 8.93
C SER A 305 -2.86 -31.49 8.65
N VAL A 306 -3.28 -31.20 7.42
CA VAL A 306 -3.87 -29.91 7.05
C VAL A 306 -5.17 -29.65 7.80
N LEU A 307 -6.08 -30.64 7.83
CA LEU A 307 -7.34 -30.55 8.56
C LEU A 307 -7.08 -30.34 10.06
N SER A 308 -6.10 -31.05 10.63
CA SER A 308 -5.71 -30.86 12.03
C SER A 308 -5.28 -29.43 12.34
N VAL A 309 -4.66 -28.73 11.38
CA VAL A 309 -4.30 -27.31 11.55
C VAL A 309 -5.48 -26.36 11.36
N ILE A 310 -6.38 -26.66 10.42
CA ILE A 310 -7.54 -25.80 10.13
C ILE A 310 -8.57 -25.84 11.28
N TYR A 311 -8.71 -27.00 11.96
CA TYR A 311 -9.66 -27.19 13.05
C TYR A 311 -9.10 -26.85 14.44
N LEU A 312 -7.90 -26.24 14.53
CA LEU A 312 -7.28 -25.76 15.76
C LEU A 312 -7.81 -24.40 16.21
#